data_AF-A0A935DTY0-F1
#
_entry.id   AF-A0A935DTY0-F1
#
_cell.length_a   1.000
_cell.length_b   1.000
_cell.length_c   1.000
_cell.angle_alpha   90.00
_cell.angle_beta   90.00
_cell.angle_gamma   90.00
#
_symmetry.space_group_name_H-M   'P 1'
#
loop_
_entity.id
_entity.type
_entity.pdbx_description
1 polymer ?
#
loop_
_entity_poly.entity_id
_entity_poly.type
_entity_poly.pdbx_seq_one_letter_code
_entity_poly.pdbx_strand_id
1 'polypeptide(L)'
;MIVCYMGVTQTLSTLQMHLMTPESESWFIANDVRPSPNGNGYQVIGVYTNEPNVHLRDGRISEMHQGAVIIETHGPVLRPKTLTAKYWTDRKTTGTMDFDAS
;
A
#
# COMPACT_ATOMS: atom_id res chain seq x y z
N MET A 1 -5.32 -3.07 19.18
CA MET A 1 -4.82 -3.68 17.93
C MET A 1 -5.95 -3.61 16.93
N ILE A 2 -5.75 -2.96 15.79
CA ILE A 2 -6.75 -2.90 14.71
C ILE A 2 -6.40 -4.02 13.73
N VAL A 3 -7.39 -4.85 13.39
CA VAL A 3 -7.21 -5.88 12.37
C VAL A 3 -7.44 -5.22 11.01
N CYS A 4 -6.48 -5.38 10.11
CA CYS A 4 -6.56 -4.87 8.75
C CYS A 4 -6.46 -6.03 7.78
N TYR A 5 -7.23 -5.98 6.69
CA TYR A 5 -7.17 -6.95 5.61
C TYR A 5 -6.65 -6.29 4.35
N MET A 6 -5.76 -6.96 3.62
CA MET A 6 -5.28 -6.51 2.32
C MET A 6 -5.73 -7.51 1.26
N GLY A 7 -6.61 -7.07 0.36
CA GLY A 7 -6.92 -7.77 -0.89
C GLY A 7 -5.88 -7.43 -1.95
N VAL A 8 -5.22 -8.44 -2.51
CA VAL A 8 -4.27 -8.28 -3.62
C VAL A 8 -4.80 -9.03 -4.82
N THR A 9 -5.09 -8.31 -5.89
CA THR A 9 -5.49 -8.89 -7.19
C THR A 9 -4.44 -8.57 -8.22
N GLN A 10 -3.88 -9.59 -8.85
CA GLN A 10 -2.82 -9.45 -9.85
C GLN A 10 -3.14 -10.25 -11.11
N THR A 11 -2.88 -9.65 -12.27
CA THR A 11 -2.75 -10.35 -13.56
C THR A 11 -1.32 -10.22 -14.07
N LEU A 12 -1.05 -10.63 -15.32
CA LEU A 12 0.25 -10.39 -15.94
C LEU A 12 0.61 -8.90 -16.02
N SER A 13 -0.38 -8.01 -16.18
CA SER A 13 -0.15 -6.58 -16.47
C SER A 13 -0.89 -5.61 -15.55
N THR A 14 -1.63 -6.11 -14.56
CA THR A 14 -2.37 -5.28 -13.62
C THR A 14 -2.10 -5.72 -12.19
N LEU A 15 -1.95 -4.75 -11.31
CA LEU A 15 -1.92 -4.95 -9.87
C LEU A 15 -2.99 -4.04 -9.24
N GLN A 16 -3.76 -4.60 -8.32
CA GLN A 16 -4.68 -3.85 -7.48
C GLN A 16 -4.51 -4.29 -6.04
N MET A 17 -4.37 -3.30 -5.15
CA MET A 17 -4.35 -3.47 -3.71
C MET A 17 -5.53 -2.73 -3.09
N HIS A 18 -6.25 -3.41 -2.21
CA HIS A 18 -7.38 -2.89 -1.45
C HIS A 18 -7.16 -3.19 0.03
N LEU A 19 -6.88 -2.15 0.81
CA LEU A 19 -6.73 -2.22 2.25
C LEU A 19 -8.07 -1.93 2.91
N MET A 20 -8.52 -2.79 3.81
CA MET A 20 -9.77 -2.63 4.55
C MET A 20 -9.49 -2.65 6.05
N THR A 21 -9.98 -1.64 6.75
CA THR A 21 -10.08 -1.60 8.20
C THR A 21 -11.54 -1.44 8.60
N PRO A 22 -11.91 -1.64 9.87
CA PRO A 22 -13.26 -1.34 10.34
C PRO A 22 -13.69 0.12 10.07
N GLU A 23 -12.72 1.04 9.99
CA GLU A 23 -12.95 2.48 9.89
C GLU A 23 -12.91 3.03 8.47
N SER A 24 -12.11 2.43 7.58
CA SER A 24 -11.87 2.97 6.25
C SER A 24 -11.41 1.89 5.27
N GLU A 25 -11.53 2.22 3.99
CA GLU A 25 -10.97 1.43 2.91
C GLU A 25 -10.00 2.27 2.09
N SER A 26 -8.95 1.66 1.56
CA SER A 26 -8.03 2.29 0.64
C SER A 26 -7.82 1.45 -0.60
N TRP A 27 -7.82 2.05 -1.79
CA TRP A 27 -7.53 1.35 -3.04
C TRP A 27 -6.53 2.12 -3.90
N PHE A 28 -5.76 1.37 -4.67
CA PHE A 28 -4.90 1.96 -5.69
C PHE A 28 -5.74 2.63 -6.78
N ILE A 29 -5.33 3.85 -7.14
CA ILE A 29 -5.87 4.63 -8.27
C ILE A 29 -4.86 4.73 -9.41
N ALA A 30 -3.56 4.57 -9.11
CA ALA A 30 -2.49 4.42 -10.08
C ALA A 30 -1.40 3.56 -9.44
N ASN A 31 -0.76 2.70 -10.22
CA ASN A 31 0.38 1.92 -9.76
C ASN A 31 1.30 1.52 -10.91
N ASP A 32 2.54 1.16 -10.54
CA ASP A 32 3.54 0.63 -11.46
C ASP A 32 4.41 -0.40 -10.74
N VAL A 33 4.81 -1.45 -11.47
CA VAL A 33 5.77 -2.45 -11.01
C VAL A 33 6.96 -2.42 -11.95
N ARG A 34 8.10 -1.99 -11.44
CA ARG A 34 9.31 -1.74 -12.24
C ARG A 34 10.55 -2.34 -11.61
N PRO A 35 11.65 -2.54 -12.36
CA PRO A 35 12.93 -2.90 -11.76
C PRO A 35 13.31 -1.92 -10.66
N SER A 36 13.82 -2.42 -9.53
CA SER A 36 14.23 -1.54 -8.43
C SER A 36 15.35 -0.60 -8.91
N PRO A 37 15.29 0.70 -8.57
CA PRO A 37 16.38 1.63 -8.88
C PRO A 37 17.69 1.27 -8.16
N ASN A 38 17.62 0.45 -7.10
CA ASN A 38 18.79 -0.10 -6.41
C ASN A 38 19.44 -1.29 -7.16
N GLY A 39 18.91 -1.66 -8.33
CA GLY A 39 19.47 -2.68 -9.23
C GLY A 39 19.16 -4.12 -8.85
N ASN A 40 18.46 -4.37 -7.74
CA ASN A 40 18.10 -5.71 -7.30
C ASN A 40 16.59 -5.82 -7.05
N GLY A 41 15.93 -6.76 -7.72
CA GLY A 41 14.51 -7.02 -7.57
C GLY A 41 13.62 -5.98 -8.24
N TYR A 42 12.44 -5.76 -7.65
CA TYR A 42 11.39 -4.90 -8.17
C TYR A 42 10.95 -3.87 -7.14
N GLN A 43 10.47 -2.74 -7.64
CA GLN A 43 9.82 -1.69 -6.88
C GLN A 43 8.36 -1.61 -7.33
N VAL A 44 7.44 -1.62 -6.37
CA VAL A 44 6.04 -1.29 -6.59
C VAL A 44 5.80 0.14 -6.12
N ILE A 45 5.20 0.96 -6.96
CA ILE A 45 4.76 2.31 -6.61
C ILE A 45 3.25 2.33 -6.73
N GLY A 46 2.56 2.86 -5.72
CA GLY A 46 1.12 3.03 -5.74
C GLY A 46 0.73 4.40 -5.25
N VAL A 47 -0.25 5.01 -5.92
CA VAL A 47 -1.06 6.11 -5.37
C VAL A 47 -2.41 5.52 -5.00
N TYR A 48 -2.91 5.85 -3.81
CA TYR A 48 -4.17 5.33 -3.30
C TYR A 48 -5.08 6.44 -2.78
N THR A 49 -6.38 6.16 -2.80
CA THR A 49 -7.39 6.95 -2.08
C THR A 49 -7.79 6.16 -0.85
N ASN A 50 -7.84 6.82 0.31
CA ASN A 50 -8.48 6.31 1.52
C ASN A 50 -9.85 6.96 1.67
N GLU A 51 -10.89 6.13 1.76
CA GLU A 51 -12.27 6.53 1.95
C GLU A 51 -12.80 5.97 3.29
N PRO A 52 -13.11 6.83 4.26
CA PRO A 52 -13.73 6.42 5.53
C PRO A 52 -15.14 5.87 5.33
N ASN A 53 -15.54 4.91 6.15
CA ASN A 53 -16.89 4.34 6.13
C ASN A 53 -17.93 5.45 6.36
N VAL A 54 -18.98 5.47 5.53
CA VAL A 54 -20.04 6.50 5.53
C VAL A 54 -20.70 6.68 6.90
N HIS A 55 -20.85 5.60 7.68
CA HIS A 55 -21.45 5.65 9.02
C HIS A 55 -20.52 6.25 10.09
N LEU A 56 -19.23 6.40 9.76
CA LEU A 56 -18.22 7.06 10.60
C LEU A 56 -17.89 8.48 10.11
N ARG A 57 -18.51 8.95 9.01
CA ARG A 57 -18.29 10.31 8.45
C ARG A 57 -18.92 11.43 9.26
N ASP A 58 -19.43 11.16 10.46
CA ASP A 58 -20.09 12.14 11.31
C ASP A 58 -19.07 13.11 11.93
N GLY A 59 -18.49 13.99 11.10
CA GLY A 59 -17.67 15.17 11.42
C GLY A 59 -16.40 14.97 12.26
N ARG A 60 -16.17 13.79 12.85
CA ARG A 60 -15.19 13.57 13.92
C ARG A 60 -14.10 12.55 13.61
N ILE A 61 -14.26 11.69 12.58
CA ILE A 61 -13.47 10.45 12.52
C ILE A 61 -12.45 10.38 11.36
N SER A 62 -12.72 10.87 10.15
CA SER A 62 -11.69 11.14 9.13
C SER A 62 -12.35 11.71 7.87
N GLU A 63 -11.65 12.54 7.11
CA GLU A 63 -12.02 12.91 5.73
C GLU A 63 -11.31 11.96 4.75
N MET A 64 -11.82 11.91 3.53
CA MET A 64 -11.14 11.24 2.42
C MET A 64 -9.78 11.88 2.20
N HIS A 65 -8.77 11.07 1.89
CA HIS A 65 -7.42 11.57 1.67
C HIS A 65 -6.64 10.69 0.70
N GLN A 66 -5.59 11.24 0.12
CA GLN A 66 -4.75 10.54 -0.85
C GLN A 66 -3.38 10.25 -0.24
N GLY A 67 -2.81 9.14 -0.67
CA GLY A 67 -1.45 8.79 -0.28
C GLY A 67 -0.72 8.08 -1.39
N ALA A 68 0.57 7.89 -1.18
CA ALA A 68 1.38 7.05 -2.01
C ALA A 68 2.22 6.09 -1.16
N VAL A 69 2.59 4.99 -1.79
CA VAL A 69 3.38 3.93 -1.20
C VAL A 69 4.46 3.49 -2.18
N ILE A 70 5.65 3.24 -1.66
CA ILE A 70 6.74 2.57 -2.37
C ILE A 70 7.03 1.28 -1.61
N ILE A 71 7.03 0.16 -2.31
CA ILE A 71 7.40 -1.16 -1.77
C ILE A 71 8.65 -1.63 -2.53
N GLU A 72 9.70 -1.95 -1.80
CA GLU A 72 10.97 -2.45 -2.32
C GLU A 72 11.14 -3.91 -1.93
N THR A 73 11.53 -4.73 -2.90
CA THR A 73 11.90 -6.13 -2.65
C THR A 73 13.39 -6.25 -2.31
N HIS A 74 13.75 -7.15 -1.40
CA HIS A 74 15.14 -7.43 -1.05
C HIS A 74 15.47 -8.92 -1.16
N GLY A 75 16.74 -9.22 -1.43
CA GLY A 75 17.23 -10.59 -1.66
C GLY A 75 17.22 -10.99 -3.14
N PRO A 76 17.14 -12.29 -3.46
CA PRO A 76 17.18 -12.76 -4.85
C PRO A 76 16.02 -12.22 -5.71
N VAL A 77 16.32 -11.75 -6.92
CA VAL A 77 15.35 -11.11 -7.84
C VAL A 77 14.07 -11.93 -8.05
N LEU A 78 14.20 -13.24 -8.28
CA LEU A 78 13.06 -14.12 -8.59
C LEU A 78 12.29 -14.58 -7.34
N ARG A 79 12.90 -14.45 -6.16
CA ARG A 79 12.34 -14.91 -4.87
C ARG A 79 12.82 -13.97 -3.77
N PRO A 80 12.24 -12.76 -3.70
CA PRO A 80 12.58 -11.83 -2.64
C PRO A 80 12.26 -12.44 -1.28
N LYS A 81 13.14 -12.21 -0.31
CA LYS A 81 13.01 -12.77 1.04
C LYS A 81 12.29 -11.82 1.98
N THR A 82 12.46 -10.53 1.75
CA THR A 82 11.84 -9.48 2.56
C THR A 82 11.37 -8.36 1.65
N LEU A 83 10.37 -7.61 2.14
CA LEU A 83 9.89 -6.38 1.51
C LEU A 83 9.95 -5.26 2.53
N THR A 84 10.35 -4.06 2.10
CA THR A 84 10.21 -2.84 2.91
C THR A 84 9.29 -1.89 2.18
N ALA A 85 8.32 -1.30 2.88
CA ALA A 85 7.46 -0.26 2.33
C ALA A 85 7.65 1.07 3.06
N LYS A 86 7.45 2.16 2.33
CA LYS A 86 7.29 3.52 2.85
C LYS A 86 6.02 4.10 2.30
N TYR A 87 5.26 4.81 3.12
CA TYR A 87 4.07 5.51 2.66
C TYR A 87 4.05 6.94 3.18
N TRP A 88 3.30 7.79 2.47
CA TRP A 88 2.98 9.14 2.88
C TRP A 88 1.58 9.51 2.42
N THR A 89 0.95 10.42 3.17
CA THR A 89 -0.37 10.97 2.85
C THR A 89 -0.28 12.47 2.64
N ASP A 90 -1.22 13.03 1.89
CA ASP A 90 -1.47 14.48 1.81
C ASP A 90 -1.75 15.12 3.19
N ARG A 91 -2.08 14.32 4.20
CA ARG A 91 -2.19 14.68 5.61
C ARG A 91 -0.86 14.75 6.37
N LYS A 92 0.28 14.64 5.67
CA LYS A 92 1.63 14.66 6.23
C LYS A 92 1.93 13.50 7.19
N THR A 93 1.14 12.43 7.15
CA THR A 93 1.45 11.19 7.87
C THR A 93 2.41 10.36 7.03
N THR A 94 3.43 9.79 7.65
CA THR A 94 4.37 8.88 6.99
C THR A 94 4.60 7.65 7.85
N GLY A 95 5.04 6.56 7.24
CA GLY A 95 5.42 5.37 7.98
C GLY A 95 6.13 4.33 7.13
N THR A 96 6.59 3.28 7.78
CA THR A 96 7.31 2.16 7.17
C THR A 96 6.62 0.84 7.49
N MET A 97 6.81 -0.16 6.64
CA MET A 97 6.35 -1.53 6.85
C MET A 97 7.46 -2.50 6.48
N ASP A 98 7.61 -3.57 7.24
CA ASP A 98 8.54 -4.66 6.95
C ASP A 98 7.72 -5.95 6.80
N PHE A 99 8.02 -6.72 5.75
CA PHE A 99 7.39 -8.01 5.48
C PHE A 99 8.47 -9.08 5.36
N ASP A 100 8.30 -10.16 6.12
CA ASP A 100 9.17 -11.33 6.05
C ASP A 100 8.44 -12.50 5.37
N ALA A 101 9.11 -13.17 4.44
CA ALA A 101 8.63 -14.44 3.90
C ALA A 101 8.88 -15.55 4.94
N SER A 102 7.80 -16.08 5.52
CA SER A 102 7.82 -17.25 6.41
C SER A 102 8.03 -18.56 5.65
#